data_AF-A0A4Y9QK80-F1
#
_entry.id   AF-A0A4Y9QK80-F1
#
_cell.length_a   1.000
_cell.length_b   1.000
_cell.length_c   1.000
_cell.angle_alpha   90.00
_cell.angle_beta   90.00
_cell.angle_gamma   90.00
#
_symmetry.space_group_name_H-M   'P 1'
#
loop_
_entity.id
_entity.type
_entity.pdbx_description
1 polymer ?
#
loop_
_entity_poly.entity_id
_entity_poly.type
_entity_poly.pdbx_seq_one_letter_code
_entity_poly.pdbx_strand_id
1 'polypeptide(L)'
;MGLFGKFSYSGGRWSTAGPTAVPFLLIDVHDSDVATVDYRAADATGGRFFLGYEQRIYFDEPDATDPVDVRAESEGFAQWLLQAEGRQVDPAAVQELMASPDGAPPEDEVVEETVDRLVALAGLPPLTWPTDDDAPPG
;
A
#
# COMPACT_ATOMS: atom_id res chain seq x y z
N MET A 1 -17.03 -10.20 -5.69
CA MET A 1 -16.00 -11.01 -5.02
C MET A 1 -14.83 -10.08 -4.83
N GLY A 2 -14.29 -9.95 -3.62
CA GLY A 2 -13.12 -9.11 -3.37
C GLY A 2 -11.82 -9.82 -3.74
N LEU A 3 -10.79 -9.02 -4.04
CA LEU A 3 -9.47 -9.47 -4.42
C LEU A 3 -8.61 -9.77 -3.19
N PHE A 4 -7.80 -10.84 -3.29
CA PHE A 4 -6.70 -11.10 -2.38
C PHE A 4 -5.41 -11.14 -3.19
N GLY A 5 -4.52 -10.19 -2.96
CA GLY A 5 -3.36 -10.00 -3.81
C GLY A 5 -2.16 -9.43 -3.06
N LYS A 6 -0.99 -10.02 -3.28
CA LYS A 6 0.26 -9.57 -2.69
C LYS A 6 1.25 -9.16 -3.78
N PHE A 7 1.74 -7.93 -3.71
CA PHE A 7 2.61 -7.34 -4.72
C PHE A 7 3.84 -6.74 -4.04
N SER A 8 5.02 -7.25 -4.38
CA SER A 8 6.29 -6.70 -3.93
C SER A 8 6.98 -5.96 -5.07
N TYR A 9 7.49 -4.77 -4.77
CA TYR A 9 8.32 -3.98 -5.65
C TYR A 9 9.72 -3.89 -5.09
N SER A 10 10.71 -4.28 -5.89
CA SER A 10 12.13 -4.15 -5.54
C SER A 10 12.99 -4.09 -6.79
N GLY A 11 13.97 -3.18 -6.80
CA GLY A 11 14.89 -3.01 -7.93
C GLY A 11 14.18 -2.77 -9.26
N GLY A 12 13.23 -1.84 -9.28
CA GLY A 12 12.58 -1.39 -10.52
C GLY A 12 11.43 -2.27 -11.04
N ARG A 13 11.04 -3.35 -10.34
CA ARG A 13 10.05 -4.32 -10.84
C ARG A 13 9.10 -4.81 -9.77
N TRP A 14 7.87 -5.11 -10.20
CA TRP A 14 6.87 -5.83 -9.41
C TRP A 14 7.07 -7.35 -9.47
N SER A 15 6.62 -8.03 -8.42
CA SER A 15 6.52 -9.48 -8.31
C SER A 15 5.36 -9.84 -7.38
N THR A 16 4.78 -11.02 -7.56
CA THR A 16 3.80 -11.61 -6.62
C THR A 16 4.45 -12.49 -5.56
N ALA A 17 5.77 -12.72 -5.66
CA ALA A 17 6.54 -13.35 -4.60
C ALA A 17 6.80 -12.34 -3.45
N GLY A 18 7.11 -12.85 -2.26
CA GLY A 18 7.54 -12.00 -1.15
C GLY A 18 8.85 -11.26 -1.44
N PRO A 19 9.11 -10.11 -0.79
CA PRO A 19 10.36 -9.38 -0.95
C PRO A 19 11.55 -10.23 -0.48
N THR A 20 12.61 -10.28 -1.27
CA THR A 20 13.83 -11.08 -0.98
C THR A 20 15.05 -10.21 -0.63
N ALA A 21 14.94 -8.88 -0.77
CA ALA A 21 15.99 -7.92 -0.48
C ALA A 21 15.39 -6.54 -0.17
N VAL A 22 16.19 -5.69 0.49
CA VAL A 22 15.90 -4.26 0.69
C VAL A 22 16.63 -3.41 -0.37
N PRO A 23 16.14 -2.19 -0.68
CA PRO A 23 14.85 -1.65 -0.29
C PRO A 23 13.69 -2.34 -1.03
N PHE A 24 12.51 -2.36 -0.41
CA PHE A 24 11.29 -2.88 -1.04
C PHE A 24 10.05 -2.08 -0.64
N LEU A 25 9.00 -2.22 -1.45
CA LEU A 25 7.63 -1.87 -1.14
C LEU A 25 6.78 -3.13 -1.26
N LEU A 26 5.89 -3.37 -0.31
CA LEU A 26 4.97 -4.49 -0.29
C LEU A 26 3.55 -3.96 -0.14
N ILE A 27 2.68 -4.36 -1.05
CA ILE A 27 1.26 -4.05 -1.03
C ILE A 27 0.51 -5.38 -0.88
N ASP A 28 -0.37 -5.45 0.13
CA ASP A 28 -1.19 -6.62 0.43
C ASP A 28 -2.65 -6.19 0.46
N VAL A 29 -3.41 -6.57 -0.57
CA VAL A 29 -4.83 -6.26 -0.77
C VAL A 29 -5.69 -7.37 -0.20
N HIS A 30 -6.73 -6.99 0.55
CA HIS A 30 -7.65 -7.90 1.21
C HIS A 30 -9.10 -7.48 0.94
N ASP A 31 -9.85 -8.39 0.31
CA ASP A 31 -11.26 -8.27 -0.03
C ASP A 31 -11.66 -7.00 -0.81
N SER A 32 -10.71 -6.38 -1.51
CA SER A 32 -10.87 -5.10 -2.22
C SER A 32 -11.26 -3.90 -1.34
N ASP A 33 -11.33 -4.04 -0.02
CA ASP A 33 -11.72 -2.96 0.91
C ASP A 33 -10.52 -2.37 1.66
N VAL A 34 -9.45 -3.16 1.83
CA VAL A 34 -8.25 -2.73 2.55
C VAL A 34 -6.98 -3.17 1.84
N ALA A 35 -6.01 -2.28 1.78
CA ALA A 35 -4.65 -2.61 1.39
C ALA A 35 -3.65 -2.17 2.46
N THR A 36 -2.72 -3.05 2.80
CA THR A 36 -1.57 -2.72 3.65
C THR A 36 -0.38 -2.36 2.77
N VAL A 37 0.26 -1.22 3.05
CA VAL A 37 1.48 -0.79 2.38
C VAL A 37 2.63 -0.83 3.37
N ASP A 38 3.60 -1.71 3.17
CA ASP A 38 4.82 -1.85 3.99
C ASP A 38 6.04 -1.48 3.14
N TYR A 39 6.79 -0.46 3.54
CA TYR A 39 7.99 -0.04 2.83
C TYR A 39 9.21 -0.21 3.73
N ARG A 40 10.32 -0.66 3.14
CA ARG A 40 11.61 -0.81 3.84
C ARG A 40 12.74 -0.21 3.04
N ALA A 41 13.52 0.65 3.70
CA ALA A 41 14.74 1.25 3.19
C ALA A 41 15.91 0.24 3.22
N ALA A 42 17.03 0.63 2.61
CA ALA A 42 18.21 -0.24 2.47
C ALA A 42 18.86 -0.63 3.82
N ASP A 43 18.64 0.14 4.88
CA ASP A 43 19.08 -0.15 6.25
C ASP A 43 18.02 -0.92 7.07
N ALA A 44 16.98 -1.44 6.40
CA ALA A 44 15.83 -2.13 6.97
C ALA A 44 14.93 -1.28 7.89
N THR A 45 15.17 0.03 8.01
CA THR A 45 14.17 0.95 8.57
C THR A 45 13.00 1.10 7.59
N GLY A 46 11.87 1.58 8.08
CA GLY A 46 10.69 1.77 7.23
C GLY A 46 9.42 1.86 8.04
N GLY A 47 8.29 1.81 7.35
CA GLY A 47 6.99 2.09 7.92
C GLY A 47 5.88 1.29 7.27
N ARG A 48 4.66 1.54 7.75
CA ARG A 48 3.45 0.88 7.29
C ARG A 48 2.27 1.82 7.44
N PHE A 49 1.45 1.85 6.39
CA PHE A 49 0.15 2.50 6.40
C PHE A 49 -0.88 1.67 5.64
N PHE A 50 -2.13 2.14 5.65
CA PHE A 50 -3.25 1.46 5.01
C PHE A 50 -3.91 2.35 3.95
N LEU A 51 -4.54 1.72 2.97
CA LEU A 51 -5.43 2.34 1.98
C LEU A 51 -6.82 1.70 2.13
N GLY A 52 -7.87 2.44 1.77
CA GLY A 52 -9.24 2.02 2.04
C GLY A 52 -9.60 2.26 3.51
N TYR A 53 -9.66 1.20 4.29
CA TYR A 53 -9.84 1.26 5.75
C TYR A 53 -8.58 0.83 6.51
N GLU A 54 -8.38 1.30 7.75
CA GLU A 54 -7.43 0.63 8.63
C GLU A 54 -7.98 -0.75 9.05
N GLN A 55 -7.10 -1.75 9.18
CA GLN A 55 -7.50 -3.11 9.53
C GLN A 55 -8.32 -3.17 10.83
N ARG A 56 -7.93 -2.42 11.86
CA ARG A 56 -8.65 -2.35 13.14
C ARG A 56 -10.09 -1.85 13.00
N ILE A 57 -10.38 -1.02 11.99
CA ILE A 57 -11.73 -0.54 11.69
C ILE A 57 -12.47 -1.56 10.84
N TYR A 58 -11.83 -2.07 9.79
CA TYR A 58 -12.42 -3.06 8.88
C TYR A 58 -12.85 -4.34 9.60
N PHE A 59 -12.04 -4.82 10.55
CA PHE A 59 -12.33 -6.02 11.35
C PHE A 59 -13.15 -5.74 12.62
N ASP A 60 -13.51 -4.48 12.90
CA ASP A 60 -14.18 -4.06 14.15
C ASP A 60 -13.39 -4.45 15.43
N GLU A 61 -12.06 -4.31 15.35
CA GLU A 61 -11.11 -4.64 16.41
C GLU A 61 -10.27 -3.39 16.79
N PRO A 62 -10.86 -2.34 17.36
CA PRO A 62 -10.20 -1.03 17.56
C PRO A 62 -8.94 -1.07 18.44
N ASP A 63 -8.80 -2.09 19.28
CA ASP A 63 -7.67 -2.28 20.20
C ASP A 63 -6.57 -3.22 19.65
N ALA A 64 -6.71 -3.72 18.41
CA ALA A 64 -5.73 -4.63 17.81
C ALA A 64 -4.39 -3.94 17.52
N THR A 65 -4.42 -2.68 17.09
CA THR A 65 -3.23 -1.86 16.82
C THR A 65 -3.49 -0.39 17.17
N ASP A 66 -2.42 0.34 17.48
CA ASP A 66 -2.49 1.80 17.53
C ASP A 66 -2.89 2.37 16.14
N PRO A 67 -3.59 3.52 16.09
CA PRO A 67 -3.84 4.24 14.84
C PRO A 67 -2.54 4.57 14.11
N VAL A 68 -2.58 4.59 12.79
CA VAL A 68 -1.43 5.04 12.00
C VAL A 68 -1.25 6.56 12.13
N ASP A 69 -0.01 7.01 12.38
CA ASP A 69 0.35 8.42 12.23
C ASP A 69 0.51 8.74 10.74
N VAL A 70 -0.60 9.07 10.08
CA VAL A 70 -0.67 9.32 8.63
C VAL A 70 0.31 10.39 8.15
N ARG A 71 0.65 11.35 9.02
CA ARG A 71 1.63 12.38 8.69
C ARG A 71 3.03 11.79 8.70
N ALA A 72 3.41 11.10 9.77
CA ALA A 72 4.74 10.50 9.87
C ALA A 72 4.98 9.46 8.77
N GLU A 73 3.98 8.63 8.47
CA GLU A 73 4.11 7.59 7.45
C GLU A 73 4.11 8.14 6.02
N SER A 74 3.37 9.22 5.73
CA SER A 74 3.43 9.86 4.41
C SER A 74 4.79 10.54 4.15
N GLU A 75 5.35 11.20 5.15
CA GLU A 75 6.71 11.77 5.11
C GLU A 75 7.76 10.65 4.95
N GLY A 76 7.59 9.55 5.70
CA GLY A 76 8.48 8.39 5.66
C GLY A 76 8.45 7.66 4.31
N PHE A 77 7.27 7.49 3.72
CA PHE A 77 7.11 6.89 2.38
C PHE A 77 7.73 7.78 1.29
N ALA A 78 7.51 9.10 1.34
CA ALA A 78 8.11 10.04 0.39
C ALA A 78 9.66 10.00 0.47
N GLN A 79 10.20 9.93 1.70
CA GLN A 79 11.64 9.77 1.90
C GLN A 79 12.13 8.42 1.39
N TRP A 80 11.41 7.33 1.64
CA TRP A 80 11.74 6.02 1.08
C TRP A 80 11.80 6.05 -0.44
N LEU A 81 10.82 6.66 -1.10
CA LEU A 81 10.74 6.75 -2.56
C LEU A 81 11.93 7.53 -3.14
N LEU A 82 12.35 8.61 -2.47
CA LEU A 82 13.53 9.37 -2.85
C LEU A 82 14.81 8.54 -2.73
N GLN A 83 14.97 7.78 -1.65
CA GLN A 83 16.19 7.00 -1.41
C GLN A 83 16.26 5.72 -2.26
N ALA A 84 15.14 5.02 -2.42
CA ALA A 84 15.08 3.74 -3.12
C ALA A 84 15.05 3.92 -4.65
N GLU A 85 14.31 4.92 -5.13
CA GLU A 85 14.01 5.06 -6.57
C GLU A 85 14.45 6.42 -7.15
N GLY A 86 14.95 7.34 -6.32
CA GLY A 86 15.37 8.67 -6.77
C GLY A 86 14.20 9.58 -7.17
N ARG A 87 12.98 9.28 -6.70
CA ARG A 87 11.75 9.98 -7.08
C ARG A 87 11.20 10.80 -5.93
N GLN A 88 10.67 11.97 -6.24
CA GLN A 88 10.03 12.85 -5.26
C GLN A 88 8.52 12.77 -5.40
N VAL A 89 7.84 12.75 -4.27
CA VAL A 89 6.38 12.85 -4.16
C VAL A 89 6.07 13.80 -3.00
N ASP A 90 4.98 14.55 -3.12
CA ASP A 90 4.49 15.38 -2.02
C ASP A 90 3.85 14.49 -0.94
N PRO A 91 4.34 14.50 0.32
CA PRO A 91 3.73 13.74 1.41
C PRO A 91 2.25 14.04 1.59
N ALA A 92 1.80 15.29 1.36
CA ALA A 92 0.40 15.64 1.50
C ALA A 92 -0.49 14.89 0.50
N ALA A 93 -0.02 14.74 -0.75
CA ALA A 93 -0.74 13.98 -1.77
C ALA A 93 -0.78 12.47 -1.47
N VAL A 94 0.26 11.93 -0.81
CA VAL A 94 0.25 10.54 -0.33
C VAL A 94 -0.75 10.39 0.81
N GLN A 95 -0.76 11.34 1.75
CA GLN A 95 -1.65 11.34 2.90
C GLN A 95 -3.13 11.37 2.49
N GLU A 96 -3.48 12.08 1.41
CA GLU A 96 -4.85 12.11 0.85
C GLU A 96 -5.36 10.73 0.40
N LEU A 97 -4.47 9.78 0.10
CA LEU A 97 -4.83 8.41 -0.29
C LEU A 97 -4.89 7.45 0.90
N MET A 98 -4.33 7.83 2.05
CA MET A 98 -4.26 6.95 3.21
C MET A 98 -5.63 6.75 3.84
N ALA A 99 -5.84 5.55 4.39
CA ALA A 99 -7.02 5.25 5.18
C ALA A 99 -7.16 6.24 6.34
N SER A 100 -8.40 6.68 6.59
CA SER A 100 -8.69 7.56 7.71
C SER A 100 -8.54 6.81 9.04
N PRO A 101 -7.72 7.31 9.99
CA PRO A 101 -7.58 6.67 11.30
C PRO A 101 -8.86 6.74 12.14
N ASP A 102 -9.79 7.64 11.79
CA ASP A 102 -11.11 7.79 12.42
C ASP A 102 -12.20 6.95 11.74
N GLY A 103 -11.85 6.20 10.69
CA GLY A 103 -12.79 5.32 9.97
C GLY A 103 -13.75 6.04 9.03
N ALA A 104 -13.38 7.24 8.55
CA ALA A 104 -14.12 7.84 7.45
C ALA A 104 -14.10 6.91 6.22
N PRO A 105 -15.23 6.75 5.50
CA PRO A 105 -15.27 5.91 4.30
C PRO A 105 -14.25 6.36 3.24
N PRO A 106 -13.62 5.42 2.51
CA PRO A 106 -12.72 5.75 1.41
C PRO A 106 -13.48 6.40 0.25
N GLU A 107 -12.75 7.13 -0.59
CA GLU A 107 -13.30 7.77 -1.79
C GLU A 107 -13.65 6.75 -2.88
N ASP A 108 -12.76 5.78 -3.09
CA ASP A 108 -12.87 4.77 -4.13
C ASP A 108 -13.71 3.58 -3.63
N GLU A 109 -14.49 2.96 -4.52
CA GLU A 109 -15.35 1.81 -4.17
C GLU A 109 -14.54 0.52 -3.93
N VAL A 110 -13.35 0.42 -4.54
CA VAL A 110 -12.41 -0.69 -4.39
C VAL A 110 -11.00 -0.13 -4.19
N VAL A 111 -10.26 -0.69 -3.24
CA VAL A 111 -8.95 -0.19 -2.81
C VAL A 111 -7.87 -0.29 -3.90
N GLU A 112 -8.07 -1.17 -4.88
CA GLU A 112 -7.21 -1.32 -6.06
C GLU A 112 -7.08 -0.01 -6.85
N GLU A 113 -8.16 0.77 -6.93
CA GLU A 113 -8.13 2.10 -7.57
C GLU A 113 -7.26 3.07 -6.77
N THR A 114 -7.38 3.06 -5.44
CA THR A 114 -6.52 3.86 -4.55
C THR A 114 -5.05 3.42 -4.64
N VAL A 115 -4.80 2.11 -4.75
CA VAL A 115 -3.46 1.55 -4.97
C VAL A 115 -2.89 2.04 -6.31
N ASP A 116 -3.66 1.98 -7.39
CA ASP A 116 -3.23 2.48 -8.70
C ASP A 116 -2.92 3.98 -8.67
N ARG A 117 -3.72 4.77 -7.96
CA ARG A 117 -3.45 6.20 -7.71
C ARG A 117 -2.13 6.40 -6.96
N LEU A 118 -1.88 5.62 -5.90
CA LEU A 118 -0.63 5.70 -5.14
C LEU A 118 0.59 5.32 -6.00
N VAL A 119 0.50 4.23 -6.76
CA VAL A 119 1.56 3.75 -7.65
C VAL A 119 1.87 4.78 -8.73
N ALA A 120 0.84 5.37 -9.34
CA ALA A 120 0.98 6.43 -10.33
C ALA A 120 1.58 7.70 -9.72
N LEU A 121 1.12 8.10 -8.53
CA LEU A 121 1.63 9.25 -7.79
C LEU A 121 3.13 9.07 -7.42
N ALA A 122 3.53 7.86 -7.04
CA ALA A 122 4.92 7.50 -6.77
C ALA A 122 5.76 7.34 -8.06
N GLY A 123 5.13 7.40 -9.24
CA GLY A 123 5.77 7.21 -10.54
C GLY A 123 6.31 5.79 -10.76
N LEU A 124 5.87 4.82 -9.98
CA LEU A 124 6.27 3.42 -10.13
C LEU A 124 5.59 2.81 -11.38
N PRO A 125 6.12 1.70 -11.93
CA PRO A 125 5.42 0.97 -12.98
C PRO A 125 4.01 0.57 -12.51
N PRO A 126 2.99 0.55 -13.39
CA PRO A 126 1.65 0.12 -12.99
C PRO A 126 1.64 -1.35 -12.55
N LEU A 127 0.71 -1.68 -11.65
CA LEU A 127 0.43 -3.05 -11.25
C LEU A 127 -0.34 -3.78 -12.35
N THR A 128 -0.14 -5.09 -12.45
CA THR A 128 -1.00 -5.97 -13.24
C THR A 128 -1.91 -6.70 -12.27
N TRP A 129 -3.17 -6.27 -12.23
CA TRP A 129 -4.18 -6.93 -11.43
C TRP A 129 -4.55 -8.29 -12.04
N PRO A 130 -4.65 -9.36 -11.22
CA PRO A 130 -5.16 -10.63 -11.72
C PRO A 130 -6.61 -10.45 -12.15
N THR A 131 -6.97 -11.08 -13.25
CA THR A 131 -8.34 -11.09 -13.77
C THR A 131 -9.06 -12.37 -13.35
N ASP A 132 -10.38 -12.43 -13.47
CA ASP A 132 -11.16 -13.67 -13.19
C ASP A 132 -10.64 -14.90 -13.97
N ASP A 133 -9.93 -14.71 -15.09
CA ASP A 133 -9.29 -15.77 -15.89
C ASP A 133 -8.03 -16.35 -15.22
N ASP A 134 -7.44 -15.65 -14.25
CA ASP A 134 -6.26 -16.08 -13.48
C ASP A 134 -6.63 -16.95 -12.27
N ALA A 135 -7.92 -17.19 -12.02
CA ALA A 135 -8.36 -18.12 -11.00
C ALA A 135 -7.97 -19.56 -11.39
N PRO A 136 -7.33 -20.35 -10.50
CA PRO A 136 -7.06 -21.74 -10.79
C PRO A 136 -8.39 -22.47 -11.09
N PRO A 137 -8.44 -23.40 -12.06
CA PRO A 137 -9.64 -24.19 -12.29
C PRO A 137 -9.99 -24.92 -10.99
N GLY A 138 -11.22 -24.71 -10.51
CA GLY A 138 -11.76 -25.33 -9.31
C GLY A 138 -11.89 -26.85 -9.39
#